data_AF-A0A060VMF4-F1
#
_entry.id   AF-A0A060VMF4-F1
#
_cell.length_a   1.000
_cell.length_b   1.000
_cell.length_c   1.000
_cell.angle_alpha   90.00
_cell.angle_beta   90.00
_cell.angle_gamma   90.00
#
_symmetry.space_group_name_H-M   'P 1'
#
loop_
_entity.id
_entity.type
_entity.pdbx_description
1 polymer ?
#
loop_
_entity_poly.entity_id
_entity_poly.type
_entity_poly.pdbx_seq_one_letter_code
_entity_poly.pdbx_strand_id
1 'polypeptide(L)'
;MSFSFEGDFKTRPKVSLGGASKKEEKASLLHRTQEERRKREDERRRLKNAIVIQSYIRGYHDRKQQYAIQRGNFDRCVCQAQSEGGPPMSDAASLSLLTRQLLFFYRQSEDSRRLIWICQNLVKHNGQFLKLLAGPERQTCVFQIKRVLGSCCR
;
A
#
# COMPACT_ATOMS: atom_id res chain seq x y z
N MET A 1 -6.18 -24.65 17.38
CA MET A 1 -6.40 -25.16 16.01
C MET A 1 -5.04 -25.20 15.31
N SER A 2 -4.47 -26.38 15.10
CA SER A 2 -3.16 -26.55 14.46
C SER A 2 -3.31 -26.41 12.94
N PHE A 3 -2.60 -25.46 12.34
CA PHE A 3 -2.43 -25.39 10.89
C PHE A 3 -1.34 -26.39 10.49
N SER A 4 -1.75 -27.53 9.92
CA SER A 4 -0.84 -28.46 9.26
C SER A 4 -0.52 -27.90 7.87
N PHE A 5 0.76 -27.63 7.61
CA PHE A 5 1.24 -27.21 6.29
C PHE A 5 1.47 -28.45 5.44
N GLU A 6 0.44 -28.90 4.72
CA GLU A 6 0.58 -29.88 3.63
C GLU A 6 1.34 -29.20 2.49
N GLY A 7 2.62 -29.53 2.35
CA GLY A 7 3.59 -28.88 1.44
C GLY A 7 3.33 -29.00 -0.07
N ASP A 8 2.09 -28.99 -0.51
CA ASP A 8 1.69 -29.04 -1.92
C ASP A 8 1.53 -27.61 -2.50
N PHE A 9 2.60 -26.81 -2.41
CA PHE A 9 2.63 -25.42 -2.88
C PHE A 9 2.57 -25.29 -4.42
N LYS A 10 2.80 -26.38 -5.16
CA LYS A 10 2.73 -26.41 -6.63
C LYS A 10 1.92 -27.62 -7.09
N THR A 11 0.74 -27.38 -7.64
CA THR A 11 -0.07 -28.41 -8.29
C THR A 11 0.73 -29.04 -9.42
N ARG A 12 1.10 -30.31 -9.27
CA ARG A 12 1.79 -31.06 -10.31
C ARG A 12 0.92 -31.14 -11.56
N PRO A 13 1.48 -31.04 -12.77
CA PRO A 13 0.70 -31.21 -13.99
C PRO A 13 -0.05 -32.55 -13.95
N LYS A 14 -1.38 -32.51 -14.03
CA LYS A 14 -2.20 -33.72 -14.10
C LYS A 14 -2.00 -34.36 -15.47
N VAL A 15 -1.18 -35.40 -15.55
CA VAL A 15 -0.90 -36.14 -16.78
C VAL A 15 -1.86 -37.32 -16.86
N SER A 16 -2.73 -37.34 -17.86
CA SER A 16 -3.57 -38.49 -18.17
C SER A 16 -2.73 -39.53 -18.94
N LEU A 17 -2.17 -40.50 -18.24
CA LEU A 17 -1.44 -41.64 -18.81
C LEU A 17 -2.41 -42.69 -19.38
N GLY A 18 -3.36 -42.26 -20.21
CA GLY A 18 -4.34 -43.15 -20.84
C GLY A 18 -3.64 -44.06 -21.85
N GLY A 19 -3.24 -45.26 -21.43
CA GLY A 19 -2.62 -46.25 -22.31
C GLY A 19 -3.00 -47.66 -21.93
N ALA A 20 -3.79 -48.31 -22.80
CA ALA A 20 -3.70 -49.72 -23.25
C ALA A 20 -5.05 -50.35 -23.62
N SER A 21 -6.18 -49.90 -23.05
CA SER A 21 -7.42 -50.72 -23.06
C SER A 21 -8.49 -50.34 -24.11
N LYS A 22 -8.44 -49.16 -24.75
CA LYS A 22 -9.49 -48.72 -25.69
C LYS A 22 -8.89 -48.28 -27.03
N LYS A 23 -9.25 -48.96 -28.13
CA LYS A 23 -9.04 -48.50 -29.51
C LYS A 23 -10.04 -47.37 -29.80
N GLU A 24 -9.73 -46.18 -29.30
CA GLU A 24 -10.50 -44.98 -29.60
C GLU A 24 -9.99 -44.36 -30.90
N GLU A 25 -10.89 -43.83 -31.73
CA GLU A 25 -10.55 -43.26 -33.03
C GLU A 25 -9.66 -42.03 -32.85
N LYS A 26 -8.58 -41.91 -33.64
CA LYS A 26 -7.54 -40.87 -33.46
C LYS A 26 -8.13 -39.45 -33.42
N ALA A 27 -9.17 -39.18 -34.22
CA ALA A 27 -9.85 -37.89 -34.25
C ALA A 27 -10.55 -37.58 -32.91
N SER A 28 -11.27 -38.55 -32.34
CA SER A 28 -11.95 -38.44 -31.05
C SER A 28 -10.97 -38.23 -29.89
N LEU A 29 -9.83 -38.94 -29.90
CA LEU A 29 -8.75 -38.75 -28.93
C LEU A 29 -8.15 -37.33 -28.99
N LEU A 30 -7.89 -36.83 -30.19
CA LEU A 30 -7.35 -35.48 -30.40
C LEU A 30 -8.33 -34.40 -29.94
N HIS A 31 -9.62 -34.54 -30.31
CA HIS A 31 -10.67 -33.61 -29.92
C HIS A 31 -10.79 -33.52 -28.39
N ARG A 32 -10.91 -34.67 -27.71
CA ARG A 32 -10.96 -34.74 -26.25
C ARG A 32 -9.73 -34.10 -25.60
N THR A 33 -8.53 -34.39 -26.12
CA THR A 33 -7.29 -33.80 -25.61
C THR A 33 -7.27 -32.28 -25.78
N GLN A 34 -7.76 -31.77 -26.90
CA GLN A 34 -7.84 -30.34 -27.17
C GLN A 34 -8.86 -29.64 -26.26
N GLU A 35 -10.03 -30.23 -26.06
CA GLU A 35 -11.05 -29.72 -25.14
C GLU A 35 -10.55 -29.69 -23.69
N GLU A 36 -9.88 -30.75 -23.24
CA GLU A 36 -9.26 -30.81 -21.91
C GLU A 36 -8.17 -29.74 -21.74
N ARG A 37 -7.39 -29.45 -22.79
CA ARG A 37 -6.40 -28.36 -22.79
C ARG A 37 -7.08 -27.00 -22.69
N ARG A 38 -8.10 -26.75 -23.51
CA ARG A 38 -8.86 -25.49 -23.50
C ARG A 38 -9.49 -25.23 -22.13
N LYS A 39 -10.12 -26.25 -21.53
CA LYS A 39 -10.71 -26.15 -20.19
C LYS A 39 -9.68 -25.80 -19.12
N ARG A 40 -8.50 -26.43 -19.16
CA ARG A 40 -7.38 -26.11 -18.24
C ARG A 40 -6.88 -24.68 -18.41
N GLU A 41 -6.80 -24.17 -19.64
CA GLU A 41 -6.40 -22.79 -19.91
C GLU A 41 -7.45 -21.78 -19.43
N ASP A 42 -8.73 -22.07 -19.63
CA ASP A 42 -9.84 -21.24 -19.15
C ASP A 42 -9.87 -21.16 -17.61
N GLU A 43 -9.70 -22.30 -16.93
CA GLU A 43 -9.60 -22.35 -15.46
C GLU A 43 -8.39 -21.57 -14.94
N ARG A 44 -7.21 -21.72 -15.57
CA ARG A 44 -6.01 -20.95 -15.21
C ARG A 44 -6.23 -19.45 -15.40
N ARG A 45 -6.87 -19.05 -16.51
CA ARG A 45 -7.17 -17.64 -16.81
C ARG A 45 -8.15 -17.08 -15.78
N ARG A 46 -9.20 -17.82 -15.43
CA ARG A 46 -10.17 -17.43 -14.39
C ARG A 46 -9.49 -17.25 -13.05
N LEU A 47 -8.62 -18.18 -12.63
CA LEU A 47 -7.89 -18.10 -11.38
C LEU A 47 -6.94 -16.90 -11.36
N LYS A 48 -6.17 -16.68 -12.45
CA LYS A 48 -5.28 -15.52 -12.58
C LYS A 48 -6.05 -14.21 -12.42
N ASN A 49 -7.19 -14.08 -13.12
CA ASN A 49 -8.01 -12.89 -13.03
C ASN A 49 -8.57 -12.68 -11.61
N ALA A 50 -9.01 -13.75 -10.95
CA ALA A 50 -9.46 -13.70 -9.56
C ALA A 50 -8.34 -13.22 -8.62
N ILE A 51 -7.11 -13.70 -8.78
CA ILE A 51 -5.96 -13.29 -7.98
C ILE A 51 -5.66 -11.79 -8.17
N VAL A 52 -5.72 -11.28 -9.41
CA VAL A 52 -5.48 -9.86 -9.70
C VAL A 52 -6.53 -8.97 -9.01
N ILE A 53 -7.81 -9.34 -9.10
CA ILE A 53 -8.89 -8.60 -8.45
C ILE A 53 -8.72 -8.64 -6.93
N GLN A 54 -8.47 -9.83 -6.37
CA GLN A 54 -8.31 -10.00 -4.93
C GLN A 54 -7.10 -9.24 -4.38
N SER A 55 -5.95 -9.28 -5.06
CA SER A 55 -4.75 -8.57 -4.61
C SER A 55 -4.95 -7.06 -4.64
N TYR A 56 -5.66 -6.54 -5.64
CA TYR A 56 -6.03 -5.13 -5.71
C TYR A 56 -6.92 -4.72 -4.53
N ILE A 57 -7.99 -5.48 -4.25
CA ILE A 57 -8.92 -5.18 -3.16
C ILE A 57 -8.24 -5.23 -1.80
N ARG A 58 -7.41 -6.26 -1.56
CA ARG A 58 -6.60 -6.35 -0.33
C ARG A 58 -5.68 -5.13 -0.17
N GLY A 59 -4.93 -4.79 -1.22
CA GLY A 59 -4.04 -3.63 -1.20
C GLY A 59 -4.78 -2.28 -1.04
N TYR A 60 -6.01 -2.17 -1.54
CA TYR A 60 -6.85 -1.00 -1.30
C TYR A 60 -7.28 -0.89 0.17
N HIS A 61 -7.75 -2.00 0.76
CA HIS A 61 -8.18 -2.04 2.16
C HIS A 61 -7.01 -1.72 3.09
N ASP A 62 -5.86 -2.35 2.87
CA ASP A 62 -4.64 -2.13 3.65
C ASP A 62 -4.22 -0.66 3.60
N ARG A 63 -4.23 -0.04 2.40
CA ARG A 63 -3.89 1.38 2.24
C ARG A 63 -4.85 2.29 3.01
N LYS A 64 -6.16 2.01 2.93
CA LYS A 64 -7.18 2.76 3.69
C LYS A 64 -6.98 2.62 5.20
N GLN A 65 -6.68 1.42 5.68
CA GLN A 65 -6.38 1.16 7.08
C GLN A 65 -5.12 1.92 7.52
N GLN A 66 -4.04 1.86 6.73
CA GLN A 66 -2.80 2.58 7.04
C GLN A 66 -3.01 4.11 7.07
N TYR A 67 -3.84 4.66 6.18
CA TYR A 67 -4.20 6.08 6.25
C TYR A 67 -4.92 6.43 7.55
N ALA A 68 -5.88 5.60 7.98
CA ALA A 68 -6.58 5.81 9.25
C ALA A 68 -5.63 5.74 10.46
N ILE A 69 -4.72 4.76 10.48
CA ILE A 69 -3.70 4.62 11.54
C ILE A 69 -2.80 5.85 11.59
N GLN A 70 -2.25 6.27 10.44
CA GLN A 70 -1.33 7.40 10.39
C GLN A 70 -2.01 8.73 10.72
N ARG A 71 -3.30 8.91 10.38
CA ARG A 71 -4.10 10.05 10.84
C ARG A 71 -4.25 10.05 12.36
N GLY A 72 -4.62 8.91 12.95
CA GLY A 72 -4.74 8.78 14.40
C GLY A 72 -3.42 9.06 15.13
N ASN A 73 -2.29 8.61 14.56
CA ASN A 73 -0.97 8.90 15.10
C ASN A 73 -0.64 10.39 15.00
N PHE A 74 -0.89 11.00 13.85
CA PHE A 74 -0.71 12.44 13.64
C PHE A 74 -1.53 13.25 14.66
N ASP A 75 -2.83 12.98 14.76
CA ASP A 75 -3.74 13.71 15.65
C ASP A 75 -3.32 13.56 17.12
N ARG A 76 -2.92 12.34 17.53
CA ARG A 76 -2.40 12.10 18.88
C ARG A 76 -1.15 12.94 19.17
N CYS A 77 -0.18 12.96 18.26
CA CYS A 77 1.04 13.75 18.41
C CYS A 77 0.76 15.25 18.47
N VAL A 78 -0.17 15.74 17.64
CA VAL A 78 -0.59 17.15 17.67
C VAL A 78 -1.25 17.50 19.00
N CYS A 79 -2.18 16.67 19.49
CA CYS A 79 -2.81 16.89 20.80
C CYS A 79 -1.78 16.92 21.93
N GLN A 80 -0.83 15.98 21.95
CA GLN A 80 0.21 15.92 22.96
C GLN A 80 1.08 17.18 22.99
N ALA A 81 1.42 17.72 21.83
CA ALA A 81 2.23 18.92 21.72
C ALA A 81 1.47 20.22 22.00
N GLN A 82 0.14 20.17 22.00
CA GLN A 82 -0.72 21.30 22.38
C GLN A 82 -1.07 21.31 23.87
N SER A 83 -0.94 20.18 24.57
CA SER A 83 -1.17 20.09 26.02
C SER A 83 -0.06 20.79 26.80
N GLU A 84 -0.43 21.52 27.86
CA GLU A 84 0.50 22.08 28.84
C GLU A 84 1.28 20.95 29.52
N GLY A 85 2.56 20.79 29.15
CA GLY A 85 3.45 19.72 29.64
C GLY A 85 3.96 18.74 28.58
N GLY A 86 3.52 18.86 27.32
CA GLY A 86 4.07 18.07 26.20
C GLY A 86 5.48 18.53 25.80
N PRO A 87 6.32 17.64 25.19
CA PRO A 87 7.60 18.07 24.63
C PRO A 87 7.35 19.17 23.58
N PRO A 88 8.16 20.24 23.58
CA PRO A 88 7.89 21.39 22.73
C PRO A 88 7.95 20.97 21.25
N MET A 89 6.91 21.33 20.49
CA MET A 89 6.80 21.15 19.03
C MET A 89 7.93 21.86 18.23
N SER A 90 8.86 22.52 18.94
CA SER A 90 10.06 23.15 18.39
C SER A 90 11.13 22.15 17.92
N ASP A 91 10.88 20.85 17.97
CA ASP A 91 11.81 19.89 17.38
C ASP A 91 11.57 19.75 15.87
N ALA A 92 12.59 20.07 15.08
CA ALA A 92 12.54 20.00 13.62
C ALA A 92 12.32 18.56 13.12
N ALA A 93 12.83 17.55 13.85
CA ALA A 93 12.62 16.14 13.50
C ALA A 93 11.15 15.73 13.68
N SER A 94 10.52 16.17 14.77
CA SER A 94 9.09 15.98 15.03
C SER A 94 8.21 16.62 13.94
N LEU A 95 8.53 17.86 13.53
CA LEU A 95 7.80 18.53 12.45
C LEU A 95 7.99 17.86 11.09
N SER A 96 9.20 17.38 10.79
CA SER A 96 9.48 16.58 9.59
C SER A 96 8.70 15.26 9.58
N LEU A 97 8.61 14.58 10.73
CA LEU A 97 7.83 13.35 10.88
C LEU A 97 6.34 13.59 10.59
N LEU A 98 5.75 14.61 11.22
CA LEU A 98 4.34 14.96 11.04
C LEU A 98 4.04 15.37 9.60
N THR A 99 4.95 16.12 8.97
CA THR A 99 4.83 16.50 7.56
C THR A 99 4.84 15.26 6.66
N ARG A 100 5.74 14.31 6.91
CA ARG A 100 5.79 13.04 6.17
C ARG A 100 4.51 12.23 6.36
N GLN A 101 3.98 12.14 7.58
CA GLN A 101 2.73 11.44 7.86
C GLN A 101 1.57 12.09 7.10
N LEU A 102 1.43 13.42 7.19
CA LEU A 102 0.40 14.15 6.47
C LEU A 102 0.47 13.85 4.97
N LEU A 103 1.65 14.00 4.35
CA LEU A 103 1.83 13.74 2.92
C LEU A 103 1.50 12.30 2.50
N PHE A 104 1.61 11.34 3.41
CA PHE A 104 1.27 9.95 3.15
C PHE A 104 -0.24 9.72 3.05
N PHE A 105 -1.03 10.29 3.97
CA PHE A 105 -2.48 10.07 4.04
C PHE A 105 -3.34 11.21 3.45
N TYR A 106 -2.72 12.32 3.01
CA TYR A 106 -3.44 13.55 2.68
C TYR A 106 -4.55 13.35 1.65
N ARG A 107 -5.75 13.81 2.02
CA ARG A 107 -6.88 13.96 1.12
C ARG A 107 -7.55 15.31 1.36
N GLN A 108 -7.64 16.15 0.31
CA GLN A 108 -8.21 17.50 0.40
C GLN A 108 -9.55 17.54 1.15
N SER A 109 -10.48 16.62 0.83
CA SER A 109 -11.81 16.59 1.43
C SER A 109 -11.83 16.27 2.94
N GLU A 110 -10.76 15.72 3.50
CA GLU A 110 -10.71 15.23 4.89
C GLU A 110 -9.63 15.93 5.74
N ASP A 111 -8.55 16.38 5.11
CA ASP A 111 -7.28 16.71 5.79
C ASP A 111 -6.85 18.17 5.64
N SER A 112 -7.65 19.06 5.01
CA SER A 112 -7.29 20.48 4.83
C SER A 112 -6.94 21.19 6.14
N ARG A 113 -7.64 20.90 7.24
CA ARG A 113 -7.33 21.49 8.56
C ARG A 113 -5.95 21.06 9.07
N ARG A 114 -5.57 19.79 8.86
CA ARG A 114 -4.24 19.27 9.23
C ARG A 114 -3.15 19.90 8.38
N LEU A 115 -3.41 20.12 7.10
CA LEU A 115 -2.51 20.85 6.20
C LEU A 115 -2.27 22.28 6.68
N ILE A 116 -3.34 23.02 6.97
CA ILE A 116 -3.24 24.40 7.49
C ILE A 116 -2.39 24.41 8.77
N TRP A 117 -2.64 23.48 9.69
CA TRP A 117 -1.88 23.35 10.93
C TRP A 117 -0.39 23.10 10.67
N ILE A 118 -0.04 22.22 9.74
CA ILE A 118 1.37 21.98 9.34
C ILE A 118 1.99 23.22 8.74
N CYS A 119 1.30 23.91 7.82
CA CYS A 119 1.79 25.15 7.22
C CYS A 119 2.08 26.22 8.29
N GLN A 120 1.17 26.41 9.24
CA GLN A 120 1.36 27.34 10.35
C GLN A 120 2.59 27.01 11.19
N ASN A 121 2.79 25.72 11.53
CA ASN A 121 3.94 25.29 12.33
C ASN A 121 5.25 25.40 11.55
N LEU A 122 5.27 25.10 10.25
CA LEU A 122 6.45 25.28 9.39
C LEU A 122 6.89 26.73 9.29
N VAL A 123 5.93 27.67 9.22
CA VAL A 123 6.24 29.11 9.22
C VAL A 123 6.71 29.56 10.61
N LYS A 124 6.01 29.15 11.68
CA LYS A 124 6.33 29.54 13.07
C LYS A 124 7.71 29.03 13.52
N HIS A 125 8.08 27.82 13.13
CA HIS A 125 9.34 27.17 13.51
C HIS A 125 10.36 27.12 12.36
N ASN A 126 10.26 28.07 11.42
CA ASN A 126 11.08 28.10 10.21
C ASN A 126 12.60 28.02 10.50
N GLY A 127 13.11 28.69 11.54
CA GLY A 127 14.54 28.72 11.85
C GLY A 127 15.11 27.34 12.21
N GLN A 128 14.32 26.49 12.86
CA GLN A 128 14.73 25.12 13.19
C GLN A 128 14.55 24.18 11.99
N PHE A 129 13.49 24.41 11.22
CA PHE A 129 13.24 23.63 10.00
C PHE A 129 14.26 23.92 8.89
N LEU A 130 14.70 25.19 8.75
CA LEU A 130 15.74 25.60 7.80
C LEU A 130 17.11 25.01 8.16
N LYS A 131 17.40 24.73 9.44
CA LYS A 131 18.63 24.01 9.83
C LYS A 131 18.67 22.60 9.22
N LEU A 132 17.53 21.95 9.02
CA LEU A 132 17.47 20.66 8.32
C LEU A 132 17.88 20.76 6.84
N LEU A 133 17.70 21.93 6.21
CA LEU A 133 18.16 22.15 4.83
C LEU A 133 19.69 22.23 4.72
N ALA A 134 20.37 22.62 5.80
CA ALA A 134 21.84 22.65 5.86
C ALA A 134 22.46 21.30 6.23
N GLY A 135 21.64 20.34 6.70
CA GLY A 135 22.08 19.02 7.14
C GLY A 135 21.92 17.91 6.11
N PRO A 136 22.17 16.65 6.50
CA PRO A 136 22.01 15.49 5.62
C PRO A 136 20.55 15.29 5.16
N GLU A 137 19.59 15.80 5.92
CA GLU A 137 18.14 15.72 5.63
C GLU A 137 17.65 16.70 4.56
N ARG A 138 18.55 17.43 3.90
CA ARG A 138 18.22 18.45 2.90
C ARG A 138 17.25 17.95 1.83
N GLN A 139 17.50 16.78 1.25
CA GLN A 139 16.67 16.23 0.17
C GLN A 139 15.26 15.93 0.64
N THR A 140 15.13 15.28 1.81
CA THR A 140 13.86 14.99 2.46
C THR A 140 13.08 16.27 2.73
N CYS A 141 13.74 17.28 3.29
CA CYS A 141 13.14 18.56 3.63
C CYS A 141 12.65 19.32 2.37
N VAL A 142 13.46 19.41 1.32
CA VAL A 142 13.06 20.04 0.04
C VAL A 142 11.86 19.31 -0.58
N PHE A 143 11.87 17.96 -0.57
CA PHE A 143 10.74 17.17 -1.05
C PHE A 143 9.46 17.48 -0.27
N GLN A 144 9.54 17.51 1.06
CA GLN A 144 8.41 17.84 1.93
C GLN A 144 7.85 19.22 1.62
N ILE A 145 8.69 20.26 1.56
CA ILE A 145 8.27 21.63 1.23
C ILE A 145 7.54 21.66 -0.12
N LYS A 146 8.16 21.08 -1.16
CA LYS A 146 7.57 21.07 -2.51
C LYS A 146 6.20 20.38 -2.53
N ARG A 147 6.05 19.28 -1.80
CA ARG A 147 4.80 18.52 -1.74
C ARG A 147 3.73 19.23 -0.93
N VAL A 148 4.08 19.85 0.19
CA VAL A 148 3.17 20.68 1.00
C VAL A 148 2.65 21.86 0.18
N LEU A 149 3.55 22.63 -0.45
CA LEU A 149 3.15 23.74 -1.33
C LEU A 149 2.26 23.27 -2.48
N GLY A 150 2.63 22.16 -3.13
CA GLY A 150 1.82 21.55 -4.19
C GLY A 150 0.45 21.03 -3.73
N SER A 151 0.25 20.83 -2.43
CA SER A 151 -1.04 20.45 -1.83
C SER A 151 -1.86 21.67 -1.42
N CYS A 152 -1.22 22.82 -1.20
CA CYS A 152 -1.88 24.10 -0.91
C CYS A 152 -2.47 24.75 -2.17
N CYS A 153 -1.88 24.49 -3.35
CA CYS A 153 -2.29 25.10 -4.62
C CYS A 153 -3.30 24.25 -5.43
N ARG A 154 -3.92 23.23 -4.83
CA ARG A 154 -4.93 22.37 -5.45
C ARG A 154 -6.29 22.58 -4.79
#